data_AF-I9WB37-F1
#
_entry.id   AF-I9WB37-F1
#
_cell.length_a   1.000
_cell.length_b   1.000
_cell.length_c   1.000
_cell.angle_alpha   90.00
_cell.angle_beta   90.00
_cell.angle_gamma   90.00
#
_symmetry.space_group_name_H-M   'P 1'
#
loop_
_entity.id
_entity.type
_entity.pdbx_description
1 polymer ?
#
loop_
_entity_poly.entity_id
_entity_poly.type
_entity_poly.pdbx_seq_one_letter_code
_entity_poly.pdbx_strand_id
1 'polypeptide(L)'
;MTIADDDDIERALDWRGKVIRCRECDHSALNREGLCAKGKSCIRDRRARRVDRFLRENLTLADSYLDHPYFEVRACAAQYASVFHLPPLLDDPEPEVRAVTTMRLPADRIRQMAFDEDTRVRVAAAARLQGLDLMPLISDAEYMVRITAVRKMPVEMLPLVRHDPDPEVRTWVARRIDPRALADMTFDSDAMVRCEVATRIPMDQLPLLLRDSDMRVRFTVAERIAEEELFALLDDDEPIIRELAHERIAKVPALATRLARHSGKPALSVVSNDVDPHEESKS
;
A
#
# COMPACT_ATOMS: atom_id res chain seq x y z
N MET A 1 31.92 4.38 18.52
CA MET A 1 31.11 5.50 17.98
C MET A 1 32.11 6.52 17.48
N THR A 2 32.48 6.37 16.22
CA THR A 2 33.74 6.84 15.64
C THR A 2 33.56 8.25 15.11
N ILE A 3 34.57 9.10 15.32
CA ILE A 3 34.69 10.51 14.90
C ILE A 3 34.85 10.62 13.36
N ALA A 4 34.15 9.78 12.60
CA ALA A 4 34.26 9.69 11.14
C ALA A 4 33.09 10.35 10.39
N ASP A 5 32.01 10.71 11.09
CA ASP A 5 30.76 11.13 10.44
C ASP A 5 30.62 12.65 10.24
N ASP A 6 31.37 13.49 10.96
CA ASP A 6 31.22 14.96 10.87
C ASP A 6 32.17 15.61 9.83
N ASP A 7 33.38 15.07 9.67
CA ASP A 7 34.41 15.56 8.73
C ASP A 7 34.01 15.35 7.25
N ASP A 8 33.15 14.37 6.99
CA ASP A 8 32.72 14.00 5.64
C ASP A 8 31.58 14.90 5.13
N ILE A 9 30.91 15.65 6.03
CA ILE A 9 29.94 16.70 5.66
C ILE A 9 30.66 17.94 5.12
N GLU A 10 31.86 18.26 5.64
CA GLU A 10 32.62 19.45 5.30
C GLU A 10 33.33 19.36 3.93
N ARG A 11 33.72 18.16 3.49
CA ARG A 11 34.45 18.01 2.22
C ARG A 11 33.48 17.69 1.08
N ALA A 12 33.26 18.67 0.20
CA ALA A 12 32.59 18.41 -1.08
C ALA A 12 33.52 17.56 -1.97
N LEU A 13 33.25 16.25 -1.99
CA LEU A 13 33.98 15.22 -2.72
C LEU A 13 33.20 14.78 -3.96
N ASP A 14 33.93 14.43 -5.01
CA ASP A 14 33.38 13.77 -6.19
C ASP A 14 33.14 12.27 -5.97
N TRP A 15 32.51 11.61 -6.94
CA TRP A 15 32.18 10.18 -6.89
C TRP A 15 33.41 9.26 -6.83
N ARG A 16 34.62 9.81 -7.04
CA ARG A 16 35.91 9.11 -6.89
C ARG A 16 36.57 9.42 -5.55
N GLY A 17 35.88 10.15 -4.66
CA GLY A 17 36.39 10.57 -3.35
C GLY A 17 37.38 11.74 -3.41
N LYS A 18 37.52 12.43 -4.55
CA LYS A 18 38.46 13.56 -4.69
C LYS A 18 37.79 14.88 -4.36
N VAL A 19 38.55 15.82 -3.81
CA VAL A 19 38.04 17.15 -3.48
C VAL A 19 37.62 17.90 -4.76
N ILE A 20 36.39 18.39 -4.79
CA ILE A 20 35.86 19.18 -5.91
C ILE A 20 36.57 20.53 -5.97
N ARG A 21 37.07 20.88 -7.15
CA ARG A 21 37.74 22.16 -7.43
C ARG A 21 36.98 22.92 -8.50
N CYS A 22 36.23 23.95 -8.11
CA CYS A 22 35.41 24.74 -9.05
C CYS A 22 36.24 25.45 -10.13
N ARG A 23 37.51 25.77 -9.84
CA ARG A 23 38.43 26.40 -10.81
C ARG A 23 38.77 25.49 -12.00
N GLU A 24 38.59 24.18 -11.84
CA GLU A 24 38.89 23.14 -12.83
C GLU A 24 37.58 22.54 -13.41
N CYS A 25 36.47 23.27 -13.30
CA CYS A 25 35.15 22.82 -13.74
C CYS A 25 34.68 23.65 -14.95
N ASP A 26 34.13 22.98 -15.95
CA ASP A 26 33.60 23.62 -17.16
C ASP A 26 32.43 24.59 -16.84
N HIS A 27 31.78 24.41 -15.70
CA HIS A 27 30.66 25.23 -15.21
C HIS A 27 31.06 26.47 -14.41
N SER A 28 32.26 27.02 -14.67
CA SER A 28 32.74 28.23 -13.98
C SER A 28 31.83 29.45 -14.21
N ALA A 29 31.20 29.55 -15.39
CA ALA A 29 30.20 30.59 -15.69
C ALA A 29 28.95 30.45 -14.81
N LEU A 30 28.35 29.26 -14.76
CA LEU A 30 27.19 28.97 -13.91
C LEU A 30 27.50 29.21 -12.43
N ASN A 31 28.72 28.91 -11.99
CA ASN A 31 29.14 29.20 -10.62
C ASN A 31 29.17 30.71 -10.32
N ARG A 32 29.65 31.54 -11.27
CA ARG A 32 29.64 33.01 -11.13
C ARG A 32 28.23 33.58 -11.10
N GLU A 33 27.31 32.96 -11.82
CA GLU A 33 25.89 33.33 -11.88
C GLU A 33 25.08 32.81 -10.69
N GLY A 34 25.70 32.02 -9.80
CA GLY A 34 25.03 31.45 -8.63
C GLY A 34 24.15 30.22 -8.93
N LEU A 35 24.16 29.72 -10.16
CA LEU A 35 23.41 28.54 -10.61
C LEU A 35 24.08 27.21 -10.22
N CYS A 36 25.26 27.25 -9.62
CA CYS A 36 25.83 26.11 -8.89
C CYS A 36 26.72 26.56 -7.72
N ALA A 37 26.83 25.72 -6.70
CA ALA A 37 27.63 25.98 -5.51
C ALA A 37 28.22 24.70 -4.91
N LYS A 38 29.54 24.69 -4.68
CA LYS A 38 30.26 23.57 -4.04
C LYS A 38 29.63 23.21 -2.69
N GLY A 39 29.40 21.92 -2.46
CA GLY A 39 28.77 21.43 -1.24
C GLY A 39 27.27 21.68 -1.12
N LYS A 40 26.64 22.31 -2.13
CA LYS A 40 25.20 22.65 -2.13
C LYS A 40 24.47 22.16 -3.38
N SER A 41 24.93 22.54 -4.56
CA SER A 41 24.34 22.27 -5.88
C SER A 41 25.50 22.08 -6.86
N CYS A 42 25.87 20.84 -7.16
CA CYS A 42 27.05 20.55 -7.99
C CYS A 42 26.94 19.21 -8.69
N ILE A 43 27.13 19.22 -10.02
CA ILE A 43 27.09 18.02 -10.87
C ILE A 43 28.22 17.03 -10.58
N ARG A 44 29.35 17.51 -10.04
CA ARG A 44 30.52 16.67 -9.71
C ARG A 44 30.44 16.06 -8.32
N ASP A 45 29.39 16.30 -7.55
CA ASP A 45 29.28 15.79 -6.17
C ASP A 45 28.87 14.32 -6.17
N ARG A 46 29.43 13.54 -5.23
CA ARG A 46 29.01 12.13 -5.04
C ARG A 46 27.59 12.00 -4.49
N ARG A 47 27.04 13.04 -3.87
CA ARG A 47 25.69 12.95 -3.27
C ARG A 47 24.64 13.26 -4.32
N ALA A 48 23.84 12.26 -4.68
CA ALA A 48 22.73 12.39 -5.64
C ALA A 48 21.85 13.62 -5.38
N ARG A 49 21.52 13.93 -4.11
CA ARG A 49 20.70 15.11 -3.76
C ARG A 49 21.30 16.45 -4.25
N ARG A 50 22.62 16.58 -4.29
CA ARG A 50 23.31 17.81 -4.75
C ARG A 50 23.41 17.86 -6.27
N VAL A 51 23.52 16.69 -6.90
CA VAL A 51 23.47 16.53 -8.36
C VAL A 51 22.07 16.82 -8.89
N ASP A 52 21.05 16.25 -8.27
CA ASP A 52 19.64 16.49 -8.57
C ASP A 52 19.30 17.99 -8.49
N ARG A 53 19.72 18.66 -7.41
CA ARG A 53 19.53 20.11 -7.26
C ARG A 53 20.18 20.89 -8.41
N PHE A 54 21.42 20.55 -8.77
CA PHE A 54 22.12 21.20 -9.88
C PHE A 54 21.36 21.05 -11.19
N LEU A 55 20.91 19.83 -11.53
CA LEU A 55 20.21 19.58 -12.79
C LEU A 55 18.83 20.21 -12.82
N ARG A 56 18.12 20.25 -11.69
CA ARG A 56 16.84 20.95 -11.56
C ARG A 56 16.96 22.45 -11.81
N GLU A 57 18.04 23.06 -11.34
CA GLU A 57 18.35 24.48 -11.54
C GLU A 57 18.90 24.77 -12.95
N ASN A 58 19.37 23.75 -13.67
CA ASN A 58 20.04 23.86 -14.97
C ASN A 58 19.52 22.81 -15.98
N LEU A 59 18.20 22.81 -16.23
CA LEU A 59 17.51 21.76 -17.01
C LEU A 59 18.11 21.52 -18.41
N THR A 60 18.61 22.57 -19.06
CA THR A 60 19.20 22.50 -20.41
C THR A 60 20.48 21.66 -20.46
N LEU A 61 21.12 21.38 -19.33
CA LEU A 61 22.30 20.54 -19.25
C LEU A 61 22.00 19.06 -19.10
N ALA A 62 20.77 18.66 -18.78
CA ALA A 62 20.46 17.28 -18.43
C ALA A 62 20.83 16.28 -19.53
N ASP A 63 20.56 16.62 -20.79
CA ASP A 63 20.87 15.76 -21.93
C ASP A 63 22.37 15.44 -22.04
N SER A 64 23.22 16.41 -21.69
CA SER A 64 24.70 16.29 -21.75
C SER A 64 25.29 15.39 -20.66
N TYR A 65 24.47 14.87 -19.75
CA TYR A 65 24.90 14.05 -18.61
C TYR A 65 24.37 12.61 -18.64
N LEU A 66 23.70 12.22 -19.73
CA LEU A 66 23.14 10.88 -19.89
C LEU A 66 24.20 9.80 -20.12
N ASP A 67 25.43 10.15 -20.51
CA ASP A 67 26.56 9.24 -20.72
C ASP A 67 27.61 9.32 -19.59
N HIS A 68 27.30 10.02 -18.49
CA HIS A 68 28.24 10.27 -17.42
C HIS A 68 28.71 8.95 -16.76
N PRO A 69 30.01 8.79 -16.43
CA PRO A 69 30.54 7.54 -15.87
C PRO A 69 29.92 7.17 -14.51
N TYR A 70 29.45 8.15 -13.75
CA TYR A 70 28.78 7.95 -12.47
C TYR A 70 27.28 7.82 -12.65
N PHE A 71 26.71 6.71 -12.20
CA PHE A 71 25.31 6.38 -12.49
C PHE A 71 24.31 7.28 -11.77
N GLU A 72 24.58 7.79 -10.54
CA GLU A 72 23.65 8.74 -9.91
C GLU A 72 23.53 10.03 -10.74
N VAL A 73 24.59 10.45 -11.45
CA VAL A 73 24.50 11.58 -12.38
C VAL A 73 23.62 11.23 -13.57
N ARG A 74 23.77 10.04 -14.17
CA ARG A 74 22.90 9.59 -15.26
C ARG A 74 21.44 9.47 -14.80
N ALA A 75 21.20 8.89 -13.63
CA ALA A 75 19.86 8.75 -13.04
C ALA A 75 19.23 10.11 -12.77
N CYS A 76 19.96 11.07 -12.18
CA CYS A 76 19.46 12.43 -12.00
C CYS A 76 19.23 13.14 -13.34
N ALA A 77 20.14 13.00 -14.32
CA ALA A 77 19.98 13.58 -15.65
C ALA A 77 18.74 13.04 -16.36
N ALA A 78 18.51 11.72 -16.28
CA ALA A 78 17.35 11.06 -16.87
C ALA A 78 16.02 11.62 -16.35
N GLN A 79 15.96 12.18 -15.13
CA GLN A 79 14.74 12.82 -14.59
C GLN A 79 14.35 14.10 -15.35
N TYR A 80 15.34 14.83 -15.88
CA TYR A 80 15.14 16.17 -16.46
C TYR A 80 15.37 16.22 -17.97
N ALA A 81 16.10 15.24 -18.51
CA ALA A 81 16.45 15.16 -19.92
C ALA A 81 15.22 15.13 -20.85
N SER A 82 15.45 15.48 -22.11
CA SER A 82 14.49 15.29 -23.17
C SER A 82 14.10 13.81 -23.28
N VAL A 83 12.79 13.52 -23.34
CA VAL A 83 12.29 12.15 -23.50
C VAL A 83 12.79 11.47 -24.79
N PHE A 84 13.22 12.26 -25.78
CA PHE A 84 13.78 11.76 -27.03
C PHE A 84 15.19 11.15 -26.87
N HIS A 85 15.93 11.52 -25.83
CA HIS A 85 17.27 10.99 -25.56
C HIS A 85 17.27 9.83 -24.54
N LEU A 86 16.13 9.54 -23.92
CA LEU A 86 15.99 8.50 -22.91
C LEU A 86 15.99 7.04 -23.40
N PRO A 87 15.53 6.68 -24.63
CA PRO A 87 15.41 5.27 -25.02
C PRO A 87 16.67 4.40 -24.82
N PRO A 88 17.90 4.87 -25.13
CA PRO A 88 19.11 4.08 -24.89
C PRO A 88 19.36 3.73 -23.41
N LEU A 89 18.86 4.53 -22.47
CA LEU A 89 19.04 4.30 -21.03
C LEU A 89 18.14 3.18 -20.48
N LEU A 90 17.24 2.61 -21.29
CA LEU A 90 16.54 1.37 -20.94
C LEU A 90 17.50 0.17 -20.87
N ASP A 91 18.66 0.24 -21.54
CA ASP A 91 19.70 -0.79 -21.52
C ASP A 91 20.88 -0.40 -20.61
N ASP A 92 20.72 0.63 -19.75
CA ASP A 92 21.78 1.05 -18.82
C ASP A 92 22.15 -0.11 -17.88
N PRO A 93 23.44 -0.35 -17.58
CA PRO A 93 23.85 -1.40 -16.65
C PRO A 93 23.23 -1.21 -15.27
N GLU A 94 22.95 0.03 -14.86
CA GLU A 94 22.45 0.32 -13.52
C GLU A 94 20.92 0.36 -13.46
N PRO A 95 20.30 -0.48 -12.62
CA PRO A 95 18.84 -0.56 -12.56
C PRO A 95 18.17 0.75 -12.11
N GLU A 96 18.84 1.58 -11.33
CA GLU A 96 18.30 2.89 -10.93
C GLU A 96 18.11 3.81 -12.13
N VAL A 97 19.03 3.77 -13.09
CA VAL A 97 18.93 4.54 -14.33
C VAL A 97 17.80 3.98 -15.20
N ARG A 98 17.72 2.64 -15.36
CA ARG A 98 16.63 1.98 -16.09
C ARG A 98 15.26 2.28 -15.48
N ALA A 99 15.14 2.28 -14.15
CA ALA A 99 13.89 2.56 -13.44
C ALA A 99 13.41 4.01 -13.64
N VAL A 100 14.31 5.00 -13.49
CA VAL A 100 13.98 6.41 -13.77
C VAL A 100 13.56 6.59 -15.23
N THR A 101 14.28 5.97 -16.15
CA THR A 101 13.98 6.01 -17.59
C THR A 101 12.60 5.41 -17.89
N THR A 102 12.30 4.26 -17.29
CA THR A 102 11.00 3.57 -17.38
C THR A 102 9.86 4.45 -16.89
N MET A 103 10.06 5.21 -15.80
CA MET A 103 9.05 6.12 -15.26
C MET A 103 8.69 7.27 -16.21
N ARG A 104 9.61 7.65 -17.11
CA ARG A 104 9.46 8.82 -17.96
C ARG A 104 9.05 8.53 -19.39
N LEU A 105 9.39 7.36 -19.92
CA LEU A 105 9.05 7.02 -21.29
C LEU A 105 7.54 6.73 -21.46
N PRO A 106 7.00 6.90 -22.68
CA PRO A 106 5.66 6.45 -23.04
C PRO A 106 5.44 4.96 -22.78
N ALA A 107 4.20 4.57 -22.41
CA ALA A 107 3.87 3.20 -21.99
C ALA A 107 4.18 2.14 -23.06
N ASP A 108 3.99 2.47 -24.34
CA ASP A 108 4.28 1.58 -25.47
C ASP A 108 5.77 1.24 -25.60
N ARG A 109 6.65 2.08 -25.06
CA ARG A 109 8.12 1.92 -25.12
C ARG A 109 8.70 1.16 -23.93
N ILE A 110 7.92 0.91 -22.87
CA ILE A 110 8.42 0.31 -21.63
C ILE A 110 7.84 -1.08 -21.35
N ARG A 111 7.07 -1.67 -22.28
CA ARG A 111 6.46 -3.00 -22.06
C ARG A 111 7.47 -4.07 -21.71
N GLN A 112 8.65 -4.04 -22.35
CA GLN A 112 9.72 -4.99 -22.06
C GLN A 112 10.27 -4.88 -20.63
N MET A 113 10.13 -3.70 -20.00
CA MET A 113 10.61 -3.45 -18.64
C MET A 113 9.81 -4.21 -17.58
N ALA A 114 8.64 -4.77 -17.95
CA ALA A 114 7.92 -5.71 -17.09
C ALA A 114 8.70 -7.01 -16.83
N PHE A 115 9.72 -7.30 -17.65
CA PHE A 115 10.56 -8.50 -17.57
C PHE A 115 12.01 -8.18 -17.17
N ASP A 116 12.29 -6.97 -16.67
CA ASP A 116 13.63 -6.60 -16.21
C ASP A 116 14.07 -7.49 -15.04
N GLU A 117 15.37 -7.79 -14.96
CA GLU A 117 15.94 -8.60 -13.88
C GLU A 117 15.80 -7.92 -12.51
N ASP A 118 15.85 -6.58 -12.44
CA ASP A 118 15.78 -5.84 -11.19
C ASP A 118 14.34 -5.49 -10.84
N THR A 119 13.96 -5.82 -9.60
CA THR A 119 12.64 -5.58 -9.04
C THR A 119 12.22 -4.11 -9.09
N ARG A 120 13.13 -3.15 -8.89
CA ARG A 120 12.81 -1.71 -8.93
C ARG A 120 12.37 -1.27 -10.31
N VAL A 121 12.95 -1.85 -11.36
CA VAL A 121 12.58 -1.55 -12.75
C VAL A 121 11.21 -2.15 -13.06
N ARG A 122 10.95 -3.39 -12.63
CA ARG A 122 9.61 -4.01 -12.76
C ARG A 122 8.53 -3.25 -11.96
N VAL A 123 8.86 -2.73 -10.77
CA VAL A 123 7.96 -1.81 -10.02
C VAL A 123 7.70 -0.53 -10.80
N ALA A 124 8.73 0.08 -11.40
CA ALA A 124 8.55 1.26 -12.26
C ALA A 124 7.66 0.95 -13.48
N ALA A 125 7.85 -0.21 -14.11
CA ALA A 125 6.99 -0.66 -15.21
C ALA A 125 5.54 -0.84 -14.74
N ALA A 126 5.30 -1.55 -13.64
CA ALA A 126 3.98 -1.74 -13.05
C ALA A 126 3.30 -0.40 -12.69
N ALA A 127 4.06 0.58 -12.23
CA ALA A 127 3.56 1.92 -11.91
C ALA A 127 3.10 2.71 -13.14
N ARG A 128 3.51 2.32 -14.36
CA ARG A 128 3.25 3.06 -15.60
C ARG A 128 2.32 2.32 -16.57
N LEU A 129 2.49 1.00 -16.71
CA LEU A 129 1.68 0.15 -17.58
C LEU A 129 0.20 0.13 -17.17
N GLN A 130 -0.65 -0.27 -18.11
CA GLN A 130 -2.11 -0.26 -17.99
C GLN A 130 -2.73 -1.44 -18.74
N GLY A 131 -3.97 -1.79 -18.39
CA GLY A 131 -4.74 -2.82 -19.11
C GLY A 131 -4.01 -4.16 -19.16
N LEU A 132 -3.99 -4.76 -20.35
CA LEU A 132 -3.37 -6.07 -20.58
C LEU A 132 -1.85 -6.06 -20.41
N ASP A 133 -1.19 -4.91 -20.51
CA ASP A 133 0.27 -4.82 -20.30
C ASP A 133 0.65 -5.11 -18.83
N LEU A 134 -0.30 -5.14 -17.89
CA LEU A 134 -0.08 -5.53 -16.50
C LEU A 134 -0.12 -7.06 -16.27
N MET A 135 -0.58 -7.85 -17.24
CA MET A 135 -0.74 -9.30 -17.09
C MET A 135 0.54 -10.05 -16.71
N PRO A 136 1.74 -9.72 -17.24
CA PRO A 136 2.95 -10.40 -16.80
C PRO A 136 3.28 -10.15 -15.32
N LEU A 137 2.88 -8.99 -14.80
CA LEU A 137 3.29 -8.48 -13.47
C LEU A 137 2.42 -9.02 -12.33
N ILE A 138 1.26 -9.63 -12.60
CA ILE A 138 0.43 -10.25 -11.55
C ILE A 138 0.93 -11.63 -11.13
N SER A 139 1.83 -12.23 -11.90
CA SER A 139 2.49 -13.50 -11.57
C SER A 139 3.96 -13.29 -11.19
N ASP A 140 4.34 -12.04 -10.92
CA ASP A 140 5.68 -11.67 -10.52
C ASP A 140 6.07 -12.33 -9.19
N ALA A 141 7.32 -12.77 -9.06
CA ALA A 141 7.82 -13.38 -7.83
C ALA A 141 7.75 -12.41 -6.64
N GLU A 142 7.96 -11.12 -6.88
CA GLU A 142 8.03 -10.09 -5.86
C GLU A 142 6.65 -9.47 -5.61
N TYR A 143 6.15 -9.62 -4.37
CA TYR A 143 4.80 -9.16 -4.01
C TYR A 143 4.62 -7.65 -4.22
N MET A 144 5.68 -6.84 -4.04
CA MET A 144 5.63 -5.39 -4.29
C MET A 144 5.35 -5.04 -5.75
N VAL A 145 5.82 -5.86 -6.70
CA VAL A 145 5.50 -5.68 -8.12
C VAL A 145 4.01 -6.00 -8.34
N ARG A 146 3.54 -7.12 -7.78
CA ARG A 146 2.13 -7.54 -7.86
C ARG A 146 1.19 -6.50 -7.26
N ILE A 147 1.49 -5.97 -6.07
CA ILE A 147 0.74 -4.87 -5.44
C ILE A 147 0.70 -3.66 -6.37
N THR A 148 1.85 -3.25 -6.92
CA THR A 148 1.93 -2.07 -7.78
C THR A 148 1.06 -2.24 -9.03
N ALA A 149 1.05 -3.44 -9.62
CA ALA A 149 0.19 -3.78 -10.75
C ALA A 149 -1.29 -3.78 -10.34
N VAL A 150 -1.64 -4.47 -9.25
CA VAL A 150 -3.02 -4.58 -8.71
C VAL A 150 -3.59 -3.22 -8.35
N ARG A 151 -2.80 -2.22 -7.96
CA ARG A 151 -3.31 -0.86 -7.67
C ARG A 151 -3.86 -0.14 -8.91
N LYS A 152 -3.38 -0.49 -10.11
CA LYS A 152 -3.75 0.16 -11.37
C LYS A 152 -4.53 -0.73 -12.32
N MET A 153 -4.58 -2.03 -12.03
CA MET A 153 -5.31 -3.01 -12.81
C MET A 153 -6.77 -2.61 -13.01
N PRO A 154 -7.35 -2.76 -14.21
CA PRO A 154 -8.78 -2.60 -14.42
C PRO A 154 -9.58 -3.51 -13.48
N VAL A 155 -10.72 -3.03 -12.96
CA VAL A 155 -11.49 -3.72 -11.92
C VAL A 155 -11.98 -5.08 -12.40
N GLU A 156 -12.33 -5.19 -13.68
CA GLU A 156 -12.76 -6.40 -14.37
C GLU A 156 -11.68 -7.50 -14.40
N MET A 157 -10.41 -7.16 -14.19
CA MET A 157 -9.29 -8.12 -14.15
C MET A 157 -8.92 -8.55 -12.73
N LEU A 158 -9.34 -7.82 -11.70
CA LEU A 158 -9.03 -8.15 -10.29
C LEU A 158 -9.48 -9.54 -9.83
N PRO A 159 -10.57 -10.16 -10.35
CA PRO A 159 -10.90 -11.54 -10.04
C PRO A 159 -9.78 -12.55 -10.34
N LEU A 160 -8.86 -12.24 -11.26
CA LEU A 160 -7.71 -13.10 -11.60
C LEU A 160 -6.65 -13.16 -10.49
N VAL A 161 -6.60 -12.15 -9.61
CA VAL A 161 -5.57 -11.98 -8.57
C VAL A 161 -6.13 -12.23 -7.17
N ARG A 162 -7.42 -12.56 -7.05
CA ARG A 162 -8.10 -12.70 -5.75
C ARG A 162 -7.52 -13.80 -4.84
N HIS A 163 -6.83 -14.76 -5.43
CA HIS A 163 -6.19 -15.89 -4.75
C HIS A 163 -4.66 -15.74 -4.69
N ASP A 164 -4.14 -14.51 -4.77
CA ASP A 164 -2.70 -14.27 -4.63
C ASP A 164 -2.19 -14.90 -3.31
N PRO A 165 -1.02 -15.56 -3.29
CA PRO A 165 -0.48 -16.13 -2.07
C PRO A 165 -0.24 -15.08 -0.98
N ASP A 166 0.02 -13.82 -1.35
CA ASP A 166 0.33 -12.75 -0.42
C ASP A 166 -0.94 -12.02 0.08
N PRO A 167 -1.18 -11.95 1.40
CA PRO A 167 -2.37 -11.31 1.95
C PRO A 167 -2.41 -9.79 1.74
N GLU A 168 -1.27 -9.11 1.58
CA GLU A 168 -1.23 -7.69 1.27
C GLU A 168 -1.71 -7.43 -0.17
N VAL A 169 -1.35 -8.30 -1.12
CA VAL A 169 -1.92 -8.28 -2.48
C VAL A 169 -3.43 -8.53 -2.43
N ARG A 170 -3.89 -9.56 -1.72
CA ARG A 170 -5.34 -9.85 -1.58
C ARG A 170 -6.10 -8.71 -0.90
N THR A 171 -5.49 -8.00 0.04
CA THR A 171 -6.06 -6.79 0.65
C THR A 171 -6.25 -5.68 -0.40
N TRP A 172 -5.26 -5.46 -1.27
CA TRP A 172 -5.39 -4.52 -2.39
C TRP A 172 -6.46 -4.93 -3.41
N VAL A 173 -6.65 -6.23 -3.62
CA VAL A 173 -7.78 -6.75 -4.41
C VAL A 173 -9.11 -6.45 -3.72
N ALA A 174 -9.26 -6.79 -2.44
CA ALA A 174 -10.47 -6.53 -1.65
C ALA A 174 -10.83 -5.04 -1.61
N ARG A 175 -9.86 -4.12 -1.65
CA ARG A 175 -10.08 -2.67 -1.75
C ARG A 175 -10.73 -2.20 -3.05
N ARG A 176 -10.53 -2.93 -4.15
CA ARG A 176 -10.84 -2.42 -5.50
C ARG A 176 -11.79 -3.29 -6.29
N ILE A 177 -11.87 -4.58 -5.98
CA ILE A 177 -12.72 -5.54 -6.71
C ILE A 177 -14.18 -5.09 -6.66
N ASP A 178 -14.95 -5.47 -7.69
CA ASP A 178 -16.38 -5.21 -7.75
C ASP A 178 -17.05 -5.75 -6.47
N PRO A 179 -17.90 -4.96 -5.79
CA PRO A 179 -18.57 -5.38 -4.57
C PRO A 179 -19.32 -6.71 -4.69
N ARG A 180 -19.83 -7.07 -5.88
CA ARG A 180 -20.53 -8.33 -6.14
C ARG A 180 -19.61 -9.55 -6.00
N ALA A 181 -18.30 -9.38 -6.14
CA ALA A 181 -17.31 -10.43 -6.01
C ALA A 181 -16.67 -10.51 -4.60
N LEU A 182 -16.99 -9.57 -3.70
CA LEU A 182 -16.43 -9.57 -2.33
C LEU A 182 -16.89 -10.77 -1.49
N ALA A 183 -18.07 -11.33 -1.78
CA ALA A 183 -18.58 -12.51 -1.09
C ALA A 183 -17.57 -13.68 -1.13
N ASP A 184 -16.84 -13.85 -2.24
CA ASP A 184 -15.84 -14.90 -2.43
C ASP A 184 -14.61 -14.75 -1.53
N MET A 185 -14.40 -13.57 -0.94
CA MET A 185 -13.25 -13.24 -0.09
C MET A 185 -13.61 -13.21 1.41
N THR A 186 -14.87 -13.49 1.77
CA THR A 186 -15.34 -13.49 3.17
C THR A 186 -14.70 -14.58 4.02
N PHE A 187 -14.18 -15.64 3.39
CA PHE A 187 -13.49 -16.75 4.05
C PHE A 187 -11.98 -16.74 3.83
N ASP A 188 -11.40 -15.58 3.48
CA ASP A 188 -9.94 -15.45 3.36
C ASP A 188 -9.25 -15.89 4.66
N SER A 189 -8.12 -16.60 4.55
CA SER A 189 -7.37 -17.04 5.72
C SER A 189 -6.87 -15.87 6.57
N ASP A 190 -6.60 -14.72 5.95
CA ASP A 190 -6.05 -13.54 6.60
C ASP A 190 -7.15 -12.59 7.08
N ALA A 191 -7.10 -12.25 8.37
CA ALA A 191 -8.10 -11.39 8.99
C ALA A 191 -8.08 -9.95 8.46
N MET A 192 -6.94 -9.42 8.00
CA MET A 192 -6.86 -8.09 7.41
C MET A 192 -7.56 -8.03 6.06
N VAL A 193 -7.49 -9.11 5.27
CA VAL A 193 -8.28 -9.22 4.03
C VAL A 193 -9.77 -9.25 4.36
N ARG A 194 -10.19 -10.07 5.33
CA ARG A 194 -11.60 -10.12 5.76
C ARG A 194 -12.08 -8.79 6.36
N CYS A 195 -11.23 -8.05 7.06
CA CYS A 195 -11.54 -6.70 7.55
C CYS A 195 -11.83 -5.77 6.37
N GLU A 196 -10.97 -5.78 5.35
CA GLU A 196 -11.16 -4.97 4.15
C GLU A 196 -12.40 -5.39 3.35
N VAL A 197 -12.73 -6.68 3.31
CA VAL A 197 -14.02 -7.16 2.77
C VAL A 197 -15.17 -6.58 3.58
N ALA A 198 -15.10 -6.63 4.91
CA ALA A 198 -16.11 -6.10 5.81
C ALA A 198 -16.32 -4.58 5.70
N THR A 199 -15.39 -3.80 5.15
CA THR A 199 -15.60 -2.35 4.92
C THR A 199 -16.40 -2.06 3.64
N ARG A 200 -16.41 -2.98 2.67
CA ARG A 200 -16.98 -2.74 1.32
C ARG A 200 -18.12 -3.67 0.91
N ILE A 201 -18.22 -4.86 1.51
CA ILE A 201 -19.23 -5.85 1.13
C ILE A 201 -20.65 -5.23 1.26
N PRO A 202 -21.59 -5.55 0.34
CA PRO A 202 -22.98 -5.11 0.45
C PRO A 202 -23.59 -5.40 1.83
N MET A 203 -24.44 -4.47 2.31
CA MET A 203 -24.96 -4.54 3.68
C MET A 203 -25.78 -5.82 3.96
N ASP A 204 -26.50 -6.31 2.96
CA ASP A 204 -27.28 -7.55 3.00
C ASP A 204 -26.39 -8.81 3.11
N GLN A 205 -25.09 -8.69 2.84
CA GLN A 205 -24.11 -9.78 2.93
C GLN A 205 -23.18 -9.67 4.15
N LEU A 206 -23.19 -8.54 4.87
CA LEU A 206 -22.45 -8.39 6.14
C LEU A 206 -22.74 -9.48 7.19
N PRO A 207 -23.96 -10.05 7.29
CA PRO A 207 -24.22 -11.16 8.21
C PRO A 207 -23.27 -12.36 8.07
N LEU A 208 -22.65 -12.56 6.90
CA LEU A 208 -21.65 -13.61 6.68
C LEU A 208 -20.42 -13.48 7.58
N LEU A 209 -20.11 -12.26 8.06
CA LEU A 209 -18.93 -11.94 8.86
C LEU A 209 -19.25 -11.68 10.34
N LEU A 210 -20.51 -11.81 10.77
CA LEU A 210 -20.94 -11.54 12.15
C LEU A 210 -20.20 -12.37 13.20
N ARG A 211 -19.85 -13.61 12.85
CA ARG A 211 -19.18 -14.57 13.74
C ARG A 211 -17.72 -14.77 13.38
N ASP A 212 -17.10 -13.79 12.75
CA ASP A 212 -15.68 -13.87 12.41
C ASP A 212 -14.84 -14.10 13.68
N SER A 213 -13.80 -14.94 13.58
CA SER A 213 -12.91 -15.20 14.70
C SER A 213 -12.13 -13.96 15.14
N ASP A 214 -11.85 -13.03 14.21
CA ASP A 214 -11.09 -11.82 14.50
C ASP A 214 -12.01 -10.67 14.92
N MET A 215 -11.74 -10.12 16.10
CA MET A 215 -12.53 -9.01 16.64
C MET A 215 -12.55 -7.77 15.74
N ARG A 216 -11.52 -7.51 14.95
CA ARG A 216 -11.46 -6.33 14.07
C ARG A 216 -12.48 -6.44 12.95
N VAL A 217 -12.65 -7.64 12.40
CA VAL A 217 -13.69 -7.92 11.40
C VAL A 217 -15.07 -7.71 12.01
N ARG A 218 -15.32 -8.33 13.18
CA ARG A 218 -16.61 -8.18 13.88
C ARG A 218 -16.91 -6.73 14.25
N PHE A 219 -15.89 -5.96 14.67
CA PHE A 219 -16.03 -4.52 14.93
C PHE A 219 -16.41 -3.75 13.66
N THR A 220 -15.74 -3.99 12.53
CA THR A 220 -16.11 -3.38 11.23
C THR A 220 -17.53 -3.77 10.78
N VAL A 221 -17.96 -5.01 11.05
CA VAL A 221 -19.35 -5.43 10.83
C VAL A 221 -20.30 -4.63 11.72
N ALA A 222 -19.99 -4.50 13.02
CA ALA A 222 -20.78 -3.74 13.99
C ALA A 222 -20.92 -2.26 13.61
N GLU A 223 -19.94 -1.67 12.91
CA GLU A 223 -20.03 -0.29 12.41
C GLU A 223 -21.01 -0.13 11.24
N ARG A 224 -21.22 -1.17 10.42
CA ARG A 224 -21.91 -1.05 9.13
C ARG A 224 -23.22 -1.81 9.01
N ILE A 225 -23.38 -2.92 9.73
CA ILE A 225 -24.53 -3.82 9.56
C ILE A 225 -25.83 -3.09 9.91
N ALA A 226 -26.95 -3.52 9.31
CA ALA A 226 -28.27 -2.99 9.61
C ALA A 226 -28.56 -3.09 11.11
N GLU A 227 -29.23 -2.08 11.66
CA GLU A 227 -29.44 -1.97 13.10
C GLU A 227 -30.26 -3.14 13.67
N GLU A 228 -31.13 -3.76 12.86
CA GLU A 228 -31.91 -4.95 13.24
C GLU A 228 -31.03 -6.17 13.52
N GLU A 229 -29.88 -6.27 12.85
CA GLU A 229 -28.95 -7.41 12.95
C GLU A 229 -27.96 -7.27 14.13
N LEU A 230 -27.80 -6.05 14.67
CA LEU A 230 -26.88 -5.77 15.78
C LEU A 230 -27.21 -6.53 17.07
N PHE A 231 -28.42 -7.05 17.21
CA PHE A 231 -28.80 -7.89 18.35
C PHE A 231 -27.88 -9.12 18.50
N ALA A 232 -27.33 -9.63 17.40
CA ALA A 232 -26.38 -10.74 17.43
C ALA A 232 -25.03 -10.40 18.08
N LEU A 233 -24.71 -9.10 18.24
CA LEU A 233 -23.44 -8.61 18.79
C LEU A 233 -23.58 -8.04 20.21
N LEU A 234 -24.78 -8.08 20.80
CA LEU A 234 -25.01 -7.61 22.18
C LEU A 234 -24.24 -8.42 23.23
N ASP A 235 -23.97 -9.70 22.92
CA ASP A 235 -23.25 -10.63 23.78
C ASP A 235 -21.88 -11.00 23.19
N ASP A 236 -21.30 -10.18 22.29
CA ASP A 236 -19.95 -10.40 21.77
C ASP A 236 -18.93 -10.45 22.91
N ASP A 237 -17.88 -11.27 22.78
CA ASP A 237 -16.83 -11.37 23.80
C ASP A 237 -16.15 -10.02 24.06
N GLU A 238 -16.04 -9.18 23.04
CA GLU A 238 -15.34 -7.89 23.14
C GLU A 238 -16.25 -6.76 23.62
N PRO A 239 -15.92 -6.08 24.74
CA PRO A 239 -16.73 -5.00 25.30
C PRO A 239 -17.01 -3.86 24.31
N ILE A 240 -16.00 -3.48 23.53
CA ILE A 240 -16.12 -2.38 22.56
C ILE A 240 -17.15 -2.67 21.46
N ILE A 241 -17.33 -3.94 21.09
CA ILE A 241 -18.32 -4.37 20.09
C ILE A 241 -19.72 -4.34 20.71
N ARG A 242 -19.88 -4.86 21.94
CA ARG A 242 -21.15 -4.79 22.67
C ARG A 242 -21.60 -3.34 22.85
N GLU A 243 -20.70 -2.47 23.28
CA GLU A 243 -20.96 -1.03 23.48
C GLU A 243 -21.42 -0.37 22.17
N LEU A 244 -20.71 -0.60 21.07
CA LEU A 244 -21.09 -0.07 19.76
C LEU A 244 -22.47 -0.57 19.30
N ALA A 245 -22.77 -1.86 19.50
CA ALA A 245 -24.08 -2.43 19.18
C ALA A 245 -25.19 -1.79 20.01
N HIS A 246 -25.01 -1.66 21.32
CA HIS A 246 -25.94 -0.97 22.22
C HIS A 246 -26.17 0.49 21.77
N GLU A 247 -25.11 1.24 21.49
CA GLU A 247 -25.19 2.64 21.06
C GLU A 247 -25.96 2.81 19.75
N ARG A 248 -25.68 1.96 18.75
CA ARG A 248 -26.35 2.03 17.45
C ARG A 248 -27.82 1.62 17.55
N ILE A 249 -28.14 0.56 18.29
CA ILE A 249 -29.54 0.13 18.51
C ILE A 249 -30.33 1.23 19.23
N ALA A 250 -29.74 1.87 20.25
CA ALA A 250 -30.39 2.92 21.03
C ALA A 250 -30.77 4.16 20.21
N LYS A 251 -30.07 4.42 19.09
CA LYS A 251 -30.39 5.52 18.17
C LYS A 251 -31.65 5.29 17.35
N VAL A 252 -32.17 4.05 17.29
CA VAL A 252 -33.40 3.71 16.57
C VAL A 252 -34.54 3.45 17.56
N PRO A 253 -35.54 4.35 17.70
CA PRO A 253 -36.55 4.27 18.77
C PRO A 253 -37.31 2.92 18.86
N ALA A 254 -37.64 2.34 17.70
CA ALA A 254 -38.33 1.05 17.63
C ALA A 254 -37.45 -0.10 18.16
N LEU A 255 -36.14 -0.07 17.89
CA LEU A 255 -35.20 -1.09 18.33
C LEU A 255 -34.75 -0.85 19.78
N ALA A 256 -34.62 0.39 20.23
CA ALA A 256 -34.35 0.74 21.62
C ALA A 256 -35.41 0.15 22.59
N THR A 257 -36.69 0.20 22.18
CA THR A 257 -37.77 -0.44 22.94
C THR A 257 -37.61 -1.96 23.03
N ARG A 258 -37.12 -2.60 21.95
CA ARG A 258 -36.81 -4.04 21.94
C ARG A 258 -35.60 -4.36 22.81
N LEU A 259 -34.57 -3.52 22.77
CA LEU A 259 -33.35 -3.64 23.58
C LEU A 259 -33.67 -3.61 25.08
N ALA A 260 -34.52 -2.68 25.53
CA ALA A 260 -34.95 -2.60 26.93
C ALA A 260 -35.64 -3.89 27.41
N ARG A 261 -36.38 -4.57 26.53
CA ARG A 261 -36.98 -5.89 26.80
C ARG A 261 -35.95 -7.01 26.79
N HIS A 262 -34.90 -6.91 25.97
CA HIS A 262 -33.80 -7.86 25.89
C HIS A 262 -32.99 -7.87 27.20
N SER A 263 -32.62 -6.69 27.69
CA SER A 263 -31.90 -6.51 28.96
C SER A 263 -32.74 -6.88 30.20
N GLY A 264 -34.06 -7.08 30.05
CA GLY A 264 -35.00 -7.39 31.13
C GLY A 264 -35.39 -8.86 31.29
N LYS A 265 -34.84 -9.81 30.52
CA LYS A 265 -35.10 -11.26 30.70
C LYS A 265 -34.06 -11.91 31.64
N PRO A 266 -34.46 -12.59 32.72
CA PRO A 266 -33.54 -13.43 33.48
C PRO A 266 -33.24 -14.71 32.68
N ALA A 267 -31.99 -15.17 32.74
CA ALA A 267 -31.63 -16.52 32.32
C ALA A 267 -32.56 -17.52 33.03
N LEU A 268 -33.26 -18.35 32.26
CA LEU A 268 -34.11 -19.41 32.81
C LEU A 268 -33.24 -20.33 33.67
N SER A 269 -33.32 -20.17 35.00
CA SER A 269 -32.89 -21.17 35.94
C SER A 269 -33.80 -22.38 35.77
N VAL A 270 -33.23 -23.49 35.30
CA VAL A 270 -33.86 -24.80 35.41
C VAL A 270 -33.98 -25.10 36.90
N VAL A 271 -35.18 -24.89 37.46
CA VAL A 271 -35.50 -25.36 38.81
C VAL A 271 -35.71 -26.86 38.72
N SER A 272 -34.77 -27.62 39.29
CA SER A 272 -34.98 -29.02 39.62
C SER A 272 -36.14 -29.10 40.61
N ASN A 273 -37.23 -29.77 40.22
CA ASN A 273 -38.29 -30.13 41.14
C ASN A 273 -37.81 -31.32 41.99
N ASP A 274 -37.37 -31.05 43.21
CA ASP A 274 -37.42 -32.03 44.28
C ASP A 274 -38.88 -32.18 44.73
N VAL A 275 -39.43 -33.37 44.54
CA VAL A 275 -40.74 -33.78 45.05
C VAL A 275 -40.49 -34.55 46.34
N ASP A 276 -40.88 -33.97 47.47
CA ASP A 276 -41.01 -34.65 48.76
C ASP A 276 -42.48 -35.09 48.96
N PRO A 277 -42.77 -36.37 49.25
CA PRO A 277 -44.11 -36.83 49.54
C PRO A 277 -44.33 -37.02 51.05
N HIS A 278 -45.22 -36.21 51.65
CA HIS A 278 -45.91 -36.55 52.91
C HIS A 278 -47.33 -37.03 52.56
N GLU A 279 -47.64 -38.31 52.79
CA GLU A 279 -48.30 -38.86 53.99
C GLU A 279 -49.84 -38.77 53.93
N GLU A 280 -50.50 -39.92 53.72
CA GLU A 280 -51.31 -40.63 54.73
C GLU A 280 -52.48 -41.47 54.16
N SER A 281 -52.43 -42.76 54.51
CA SER A 281 -53.55 -43.65 54.88
C SER A 281 -54.63 -44.05 53.84
N LYS A 282 -54.78 -45.37 53.63
CA LYS A 282 -56.00 -46.13 53.97
C LYS A 282 -55.89 -47.63 53.59
N SER A 283 -56.32 -48.45 54.56
CA SER A 283 -56.67 -49.88 54.55
C SER A 283 -55.54 -50.91 54.53
#